data_AF-A0A2D9XPS9-F1
#
_entry.id   AF-A0A2D9XPS9-F1
#
_cell.length_a   1.000
_cell.length_b   1.000
_cell.length_c   1.000
_cell.angle_alpha   90.00
_cell.angle_beta   90.00
_cell.angle_gamma   90.00
#
_symmetry.space_group_name_H-M   'P 1'
#
loop_
_entity.id
_entity.type
_entity.pdbx_description
1 polymer ?
#
loop_
_entity_poly.entity_id
_entity_poly.type
_entity_poly.pdbx_seq_one_letter_code
_entity_poly.pdbx_strand_id
1 'polypeptide(L)'
;MAKLSQQFKKGVKTKKKRSWKKWTAGLVLVFGLLFYWWGVQPIVYNGSVLFGICRTYIELHTQYPERLEFVDLRERGAQVYVEYVTEDTFGQNIPEEGICTFKRGPNQEVLLDTFRLRRGLSNRNYLFPIEEQERIERFNPSIPAIIADPPALYVYGPARNIEDMRDR
;
A
#
# COMPACT_ATOMS: atom_id res chain seq x y z
N MET A 1 27.03 73.44 -45.30
CA MET A 1 27.60 72.10 -45.51
C MET A 1 26.46 71.11 -45.24
N ALA A 2 25.78 70.54 -46.25
CA ALA A 2 26.21 69.37 -47.03
C ALA A 2 26.60 68.20 -46.10
N LYS A 3 26.11 66.96 -46.19
CA LYS A 3 25.32 66.24 -47.20
C LYS A 3 25.14 64.80 -46.64
N LEU A 4 24.21 64.03 -47.22
CA LEU A 4 24.18 62.54 -47.28
C LEU A 4 23.72 61.82 -45.99
N SER A 5 22.70 60.98 -45.96
CA SER A 5 22.16 60.05 -46.95
C SER A 5 20.72 59.70 -46.52
N GLN A 6 19.69 60.03 -47.30
CA GLN A 6 19.07 59.15 -48.28
C GLN A 6 19.05 57.65 -47.93
N GLN A 7 17.81 57.16 -47.80
CA GLN A 7 17.31 55.88 -48.33
C GLN A 7 17.79 54.61 -47.61
N PHE A 8 16.86 53.89 -46.97
CA PHE A 8 16.36 52.64 -47.54
C PHE A 8 15.11 52.16 -46.77
N LYS A 9 14.01 52.08 -47.51
CA LYS A 9 12.82 51.27 -47.21
C LYS A 9 13.22 49.92 -46.61
N LYS A 10 12.51 49.49 -45.56
CA LYS A 10 12.08 48.08 -45.43
C LYS A 10 10.86 48.01 -44.54
N GLY A 11 9.71 47.79 -45.19
CA GLY A 11 8.44 47.57 -44.52
C GLY A 11 8.51 46.35 -43.62
N VAL A 12 8.29 46.56 -42.33
CA VAL A 12 8.07 45.46 -41.40
C VAL A 12 6.60 45.09 -41.52
N LYS A 13 6.31 44.12 -42.39
CA LYS A 13 5.03 43.41 -42.39
C LYS A 13 4.81 42.87 -40.97
N THR A 14 3.86 43.42 -40.23
CA THR A 14 3.36 42.90 -38.96
C THR A 14 2.70 41.54 -39.21
N LYS A 15 3.53 40.49 -39.29
CA LYS A 15 3.06 39.11 -39.40
C LYS A 15 2.36 38.72 -38.09
N LYS A 16 1.03 38.80 -38.13
CA LYS A 16 0.03 37.98 -37.40
C LYS A 16 0.57 37.09 -36.25
N LYS A 17 1.06 37.68 -35.15
CA LYS A 17 1.44 36.98 -33.90
C LYS A 17 0.21 36.52 -33.06
N ARG A 18 -0.88 36.07 -33.69
CA ARG A 18 -2.16 35.83 -33.01
C ARG A 18 -2.58 34.36 -32.87
N SER A 19 -1.88 33.41 -33.49
CA SER A 19 -2.23 31.98 -33.34
C SER A 19 -1.42 31.26 -32.25
N TRP A 20 -0.18 31.65 -31.96
CA TRP A 20 0.68 30.87 -31.06
C TRP A 20 0.21 30.89 -29.59
N LYS A 21 -0.42 31.98 -29.15
CA LYS A 21 -1.01 32.09 -27.80
C LYS A 21 -2.14 31.08 -27.56
N LYS A 22 -2.87 30.66 -28.60
CA LYS A 22 -3.94 29.66 -28.47
C LYS A 22 -3.38 28.25 -28.34
N TRP A 23 -2.27 27.96 -29.02
CA TRP A 23 -1.55 26.68 -28.92
C TRP A 23 -0.89 26.52 -27.55
N THR A 24 -0.29 27.58 -27.01
CA THR A 24 0.29 27.53 -25.66
C THR A 24 -0.78 27.40 -24.58
N ALA A 25 -1.93 28.06 -24.73
CA ALA A 25 -3.05 27.91 -23.80
C ALA A 25 -3.62 26.49 -23.81
N GLY A 26 -3.80 25.88 -25.00
CA GLY A 26 -4.24 24.50 -25.12
C GLY A 26 -3.24 23.51 -24.50
N LEU A 27 -1.94 23.72 -24.73
CA LEU A 27 -0.89 22.85 -24.19
C LEU A 27 -0.82 22.93 -22.66
N VAL A 28 -0.92 24.13 -22.08
CA VAL A 28 -0.95 24.30 -20.61
C VAL A 28 -2.20 23.65 -20.00
N LEU A 29 -3.35 23.72 -20.68
CA LEU A 29 -4.59 23.12 -20.19
C LEU A 29 -4.52 21.58 -20.22
N VAL A 30 -3.97 21.00 -21.29
CA VAL A 30 -3.78 19.54 -21.42
C VAL A 30 -2.76 19.02 -20.41
N PHE A 31 -1.60 19.66 -20.28
CA PHE A 31 -0.61 19.26 -19.28
C PHE A 31 -1.14 19.49 -17.86
N GLY A 32 -1.85 20.59 -17.58
CA GLY A 32 -2.47 20.84 -16.29
C GLY A 32 -3.50 19.77 -15.91
N LEU A 33 -4.34 19.34 -16.86
CA LEU A 33 -5.29 18.24 -16.65
C LEU A 33 -4.59 16.89 -16.46
N LEU A 34 -3.51 16.61 -17.20
CA LEU A 34 -2.71 15.39 -17.01
C LEU A 34 -2.05 15.36 -15.64
N PHE A 35 -1.43 16.47 -15.21
CA PHE A 35 -0.84 16.59 -13.88
C PHE A 35 -1.89 16.49 -12.77
N TYR A 36 -3.08 17.07 -12.97
CA TYR A 36 -4.20 16.90 -12.04
C TYR A 36 -4.66 15.44 -11.98
N TRP A 37 -4.82 14.78 -13.13
CA TRP A 37 -5.27 13.39 -13.19
C TRP A 37 -4.25 12.43 -12.57
N TRP A 38 -2.96 12.64 -12.80
CA TRP A 38 -1.88 11.81 -12.24
C TRP A 38 -1.59 12.15 -10.78
N GLY A 39 -1.74 13.42 -10.37
CA GLY A 39 -1.47 13.87 -9.00
C GLY A 39 -2.59 13.56 -8.00
N VAL A 40 -3.82 13.33 -8.48
CA VAL A 40 -4.99 13.02 -7.62
C VAL A 40 -5.28 11.53 -7.57
N GLN A 41 -4.45 10.67 -8.19
CA GLN A 41 -4.59 9.24 -7.93
C GLN A 41 -4.32 9.00 -6.43
N PRO A 42 -5.25 8.37 -5.69
CA PRO A 42 -4.96 7.97 -4.33
C PRO A 42 -3.72 7.09 -4.40
N ILE A 43 -2.74 7.36 -3.55
CA ILE A 43 -1.60 6.47 -3.33
C ILE A 43 -2.21 5.24 -2.67
N VAL A 44 -2.71 4.31 -3.50
CA VAL A 44 -3.17 3.02 -3.04
C VAL A 44 -1.90 2.31 -2.61
N TYR A 45 -1.70 2.22 -1.30
CA TYR A 45 -0.70 1.35 -0.72
C TYR A 45 -1.01 -0.06 -1.22
N ASN A 46 -0.33 -0.49 -2.28
CA ASN A 46 -0.38 -1.85 -2.79
C ASN A 46 0.29 -2.74 -1.74
N GLY A 47 -0.43 -3.06 -0.66
CA GLY A 47 0.04 -3.97 0.36
C GLY A 47 0.31 -5.33 -0.26
N SER A 48 1.42 -5.96 0.13
CA SER A 48 1.76 -7.32 -0.28
C SER A 48 0.69 -8.32 0.21
N VAL A 49 0.69 -9.53 -0.36
CA VAL A 49 -0.17 -10.62 0.16
C VAL A 49 0.15 -10.92 1.64
N LEU A 50 1.41 -10.72 2.05
CA LEU A 50 1.86 -10.90 3.42
C LEU A 50 1.25 -9.87 4.36
N PHE A 51 1.14 -8.62 3.92
CA PHE A 51 0.37 -7.61 4.64
C PHE A 51 -1.09 -8.02 4.81
N GLY A 52 -1.73 -8.55 3.75
CA GLY A 52 -3.11 -9.02 3.82
C GLY A 52 -3.32 -10.08 4.91
N ILE A 53 -2.42 -11.06 4.99
CA ILE A 53 -2.44 -12.08 6.06
C ILE A 53 -2.23 -11.40 7.42
N CYS A 54 -1.22 -10.55 7.55
CA CYS A 54 -0.92 -9.89 8.82
C CYS A 54 -2.08 -9.03 9.34
N ARG A 55 -2.74 -8.30 8.43
CA ARG A 55 -3.94 -7.52 8.69
C ARG A 55 -5.06 -8.37 9.26
N THR A 56 -5.36 -9.52 8.66
CA THR A 56 -6.41 -10.41 9.17
C THR A 56 -6.13 -10.89 10.59
N TYR A 57 -4.87 -11.21 10.92
CA TYR A 57 -4.48 -11.59 12.27
C TYR A 57 -4.64 -10.44 13.27
N ILE A 58 -4.31 -9.21 12.87
CA ILE A 58 -4.55 -8.02 13.69
C ILE A 58 -6.05 -7.84 13.94
N GLU A 59 -6.88 -7.90 12.90
CA GLU A 59 -8.34 -7.75 13.02
C GLU A 59 -8.96 -8.83 13.94
N LEU A 60 -8.47 -10.06 13.91
CA LEU A 60 -8.96 -11.15 14.76
C LEU A 60 -8.57 -11.00 16.24
N HIS A 61 -7.44 -10.38 16.54
CA HIS A 61 -6.92 -10.28 17.91
C HIS A 61 -7.24 -8.93 18.57
N THR A 62 -7.55 -7.89 17.79
CA THR A 62 -7.97 -6.59 18.33
C THR A 62 -9.36 -6.71 18.96
N GLN A 63 -9.47 -6.28 20.21
CA GLN A 63 -10.70 -6.42 20.99
C GLN A 63 -11.62 -5.22 20.72
N TYR A 64 -12.70 -5.46 19.99
CA TYR A 64 -13.82 -4.52 19.78
C TYR A 64 -13.40 -3.06 19.48
N PRO A 65 -12.57 -2.81 18.45
CA PRO A 65 -12.22 -1.43 18.10
C PRO A 65 -13.44 -0.72 17.48
N GLU A 66 -13.70 0.52 17.87
CA GLU A 66 -14.70 1.35 17.18
C GLU A 66 -14.17 1.76 15.80
N ARG A 67 -12.87 2.07 15.74
CA ARG A 67 -12.12 2.28 14.50
C ARG A 67 -10.75 1.61 14.57
N LEU A 68 -10.33 1.10 13.43
CA LEU A 68 -9.01 0.50 13.23
C LEU A 68 -8.41 1.06 11.95
N GLU A 69 -7.34 1.84 12.10
CA GLU A 69 -6.68 2.53 11.00
C GLU A 69 -5.22 2.07 10.90
N PHE A 70 -4.84 1.59 9.71
CA PHE A 70 -3.45 1.21 9.42
C PHE A 70 -2.66 2.45 9.01
N VAL A 71 -1.60 2.77 9.76
CA VAL A 71 -0.84 4.00 9.62
C VAL A 71 0.43 3.78 8.81
N ASP A 72 1.20 2.75 9.16
CA ASP A 72 2.48 2.44 8.50
C ASP A 72 2.64 0.94 8.29
N LEU A 73 3.34 0.61 7.21
CA LEU A 73 3.69 -0.75 6.83
C LEU A 73 5.19 -0.80 6.59
N ARG A 74 5.90 -1.57 7.42
CA ARG A 74 7.32 -1.80 7.26
C ARG A 74 7.61 -3.27 7.04
N GLU A 75 8.25 -3.53 5.93
CA GLU A 75 8.50 -4.87 5.42
C GLU A 75 10.01 -5.15 5.52
N ARG A 76 10.42 -6.11 6.36
CA ARG A 76 11.85 -6.44 6.60
C ARG A 76 12.11 -7.94 6.61
N GLY A 77 12.68 -8.45 5.51
CA GLY A 77 13.03 -9.87 5.37
C GLY A 77 11.78 -10.76 5.43
N ALA A 78 11.72 -11.66 6.41
CA ALA A 78 10.55 -12.51 6.64
C ALA A 78 9.53 -11.90 7.64
N GLN A 79 9.73 -10.64 8.05
CA GLN A 79 8.89 -9.96 9.04
C GLN A 79 8.13 -8.80 8.41
N VAL A 80 6.83 -8.74 8.70
CA VAL A 80 5.94 -7.63 8.35
C VAL A 80 5.54 -6.93 9.65
N TYR A 81 5.88 -5.65 9.72
CA TYR A 81 5.55 -4.75 10.81
C TYR A 81 4.42 -3.85 10.35
N VAL A 82 3.33 -3.83 11.10
CA VAL A 82 2.15 -3.05 10.80
C VAL A 82 1.88 -2.15 11.99
N GLU A 83 2.04 -0.84 11.81
CA GLU A 83 1.60 0.14 12.80
C GLU A 83 0.15 0.50 12.52
N TYR A 84 -0.69 0.40 13.54
CA TYR A 84 -2.10 0.72 13.44
C TYR A 84 -2.56 1.46 14.70
N VAL A 85 -3.64 2.21 14.55
CA VAL A 85 -4.27 2.95 15.64
C VAL A 85 -5.65 2.36 15.86
N THR A 86 -5.96 2.09 17.13
CA THR A 86 -7.29 1.67 17.56
C THR A 86 -7.96 2.81 18.31
N GLU A 87 -9.25 3.00 18.04
CA GLU A 87 -10.11 3.85 18.85
C GLU A 87 -10.81 2.97 19.89
N ASP A 88 -10.48 3.18 21.17
CA ASP A 88 -11.17 2.55 22.29
C ASP A 88 -12.57 3.15 22.45
N THR A 89 -13.45 2.45 23.14
CA THR A 89 -14.82 2.85 23.54
C THR A 89 -14.89 4.20 24.27
N PHE A 90 -13.77 4.70 24.77
CA PHE A 90 -13.64 6.04 25.38
C PHE A 90 -13.20 7.13 24.39
N GLY A 91 -13.10 6.84 23.09
CA GLY A 91 -12.64 7.76 22.04
C GLY A 91 -11.14 8.07 22.10
N GLN A 92 -10.35 7.21 22.74
CA GLN A 92 -8.89 7.38 22.82
C GLN A 92 -8.21 6.59 21.69
N ASN A 93 -7.35 7.29 20.96
CA ASN A 93 -6.50 6.70 19.93
C ASN A 93 -5.28 6.05 20.57
N ILE A 94 -5.17 4.73 20.47
CA ILE A 94 -4.07 3.94 21.02
C ILE A 94 -3.21 3.43 19.85
N PRO A 95 -1.93 3.85 19.76
CA PRO A 95 -1.02 3.27 18.78
C PRO A 95 -0.61 1.86 19.20
N GLU A 96 -0.71 0.93 18.26
CA GLU A 96 -0.34 -0.46 18.42
C GLU A 96 0.51 -0.93 17.23
N GLU A 97 1.28 -2.01 17.44
CA GLU A 97 2.15 -2.59 16.42
C GLU A 97 1.91 -4.10 16.33
N GLY A 98 1.55 -4.57 15.15
CA GLY A 98 1.45 -5.98 14.81
C GLY A 98 2.71 -6.44 14.06
N ILE A 99 3.30 -7.55 14.48
CA ILE A 99 4.50 -8.12 13.86
C ILE A 99 4.20 -9.55 13.44
N CYS A 100 4.19 -9.79 12.15
CA CYS A 100 3.99 -11.10 11.55
C CYS A 100 5.30 -11.64 11.01
N THR A 101 5.72 -12.81 11.47
CA THR A 101 6.90 -13.51 10.95
C THR A 101 6.44 -14.66 10.08
N PHE A 102 6.99 -14.74 8.87
CA PHE A 102 6.70 -15.80 7.90
C PHE A 102 7.88 -16.75 7.76
N LYS A 103 7.62 -17.96 7.29
CA LYS A 103 8.62 -18.98 6.95
C LYS A 103 8.25 -19.67 5.65
N ARG A 104 9.22 -20.30 4.99
CA ARG A 104 8.98 -21.19 3.85
C ARG A 104 8.69 -22.61 4.35
N GLY A 105 7.60 -23.19 3.85
CA GLY A 105 7.24 -24.59 4.03
C GLY A 105 8.07 -25.53 3.14
N PRO A 106 7.92 -26.86 3.32
CA PRO A 106 8.69 -27.86 2.59
C PRO A 106 8.49 -27.82 1.07
N ASN A 107 7.34 -27.32 0.61
CA ASN A 107 6.97 -27.22 -0.81
C ASN A 107 7.12 -25.79 -1.38
N GLN A 108 8.00 -24.97 -0.79
CA GLN A 108 8.18 -23.54 -1.14
C GLN A 108 6.97 -22.64 -0.85
N GLU A 109 6.00 -23.13 -0.08
CA GLU A 109 4.82 -22.37 0.35
C GLU A 109 5.21 -21.32 1.41
N VAL A 110 4.57 -20.16 1.40
CA VAL A 110 4.76 -19.16 2.46
C VAL A 110 3.76 -19.40 3.58
N LEU A 111 4.27 -19.71 4.76
CA LEU A 111 3.48 -19.97 5.96
C LEU A 111 3.74 -18.85 6.97
N LEU A 112 2.71 -18.39 7.66
CA LEU A 112 2.93 -17.62 8.87
C LEU A 112 3.60 -18.53 9.91
N ASP A 113 4.52 -18.01 10.71
CA ASP A 113 5.19 -18.74 11.79
C ASP A 113 4.79 -18.21 13.17
N THR A 114 4.87 -16.89 13.36
CA THR A 114 4.48 -16.25 14.62
C THR A 114 3.78 -14.93 14.38
N PHE A 115 2.80 -14.64 15.24
CA PHE A 115 2.15 -13.35 15.32
C PHE A 115 2.43 -12.72 16.69
N ARG A 116 2.97 -11.51 16.68
CA ARG A 116 3.20 -10.72 17.90
C ARG A 116 2.39 -9.44 17.84
N LEU A 117 1.79 -9.09 18.96
CA LEU A 117 1.04 -7.86 19.12
C LEU A 117 1.65 -7.05 20.24
N ARG A 118 1.98 -5.80 19.94
CA ARG A 118 2.53 -4.84 20.89
C ARG A 118 1.47 -3.79 21.17
N ARG A 119 0.93 -3.80 22.39
CA ARG A 119 -0.18 -2.91 22.79
C ARG A 119 0.25 -1.82 23.77
N GLY A 120 -0.24 -0.61 23.50
CA GLY A 120 -0.23 0.54 24.39
C GLY A 120 1.15 1.08 24.77
N LEU A 121 1.16 2.12 25.60
CA LEU A 121 2.39 2.82 26.03
C LEU A 121 3.36 1.93 26.83
N SER A 122 2.87 0.83 27.41
CA SER A 122 3.69 -0.08 28.23
C SER A 122 4.48 -1.11 27.42
N ASN A 123 4.42 -1.11 26.08
CA ASN A 123 5.12 -2.07 25.21
C ASN A 123 4.90 -3.53 25.60
N ARG A 124 3.66 -3.90 25.94
CA ARG A 124 3.34 -5.28 26.27
C ARG A 124 3.35 -6.10 24.99
N ASN A 125 4.21 -7.11 24.95
CA ASN A 125 4.34 -8.02 23.82
C ASN A 125 3.53 -9.28 24.08
N TYR A 126 2.49 -9.48 23.28
CA TYR A 126 1.68 -10.68 23.26
C TYR A 126 2.14 -11.55 22.09
N LEU A 127 2.56 -12.78 22.37
CA LEU A 127 2.90 -13.76 21.35
C LEU A 127 1.73 -14.72 21.18
N PHE A 128 1.21 -14.79 19.97
CA PHE A 128 0.15 -15.74 19.61
C PHE A 128 0.79 -16.86 18.78
N PRO A 129 0.82 -18.10 19.30
CA PRO A 129 1.20 -19.24 18.49
C PRO A 129 0.16 -19.46 17.41
N ILE A 130 0.61 -19.97 16.26
CA ILE A 130 -0.32 -20.35 15.20
C ILE A 130 -1.05 -21.62 15.59
N GLU A 131 -2.32 -21.69 15.20
CA GLU A 131 -3.18 -22.82 15.47
C GLU A 131 -2.63 -24.12 14.86
N GLU A 132 -2.76 -25.20 15.63
CA GLU A 132 -2.31 -26.53 15.21
C GLU A 132 -3.18 -27.06 14.07
N GLN A 133 -2.55 -27.71 13.09
CA GLN A 133 -3.23 -28.25 11.91
C GLN A 133 -4.39 -29.20 12.30
N GLU A 134 -4.21 -30.01 13.34
CA GLU A 134 -5.24 -30.93 13.84
C GLU A 134 -6.50 -30.20 14.35
N ARG A 135 -6.33 -29.01 14.98
CA ARG A 135 -7.46 -28.20 15.42
C ARG A 135 -8.21 -27.60 14.24
N ILE A 136 -7.48 -27.16 13.21
CA ILE A 136 -8.06 -26.62 11.98
C ILE A 136 -8.86 -27.72 11.26
N GLU A 137 -8.30 -28.91 11.11
CA GLU A 137 -8.97 -30.05 10.46
C GLU A 137 -10.24 -30.49 11.20
N ARG A 138 -10.24 -30.40 12.53
CA ARG A 138 -11.45 -30.65 13.34
C ARG A 138 -12.50 -29.54 13.22
N PHE A 139 -12.07 -28.31 12.97
CA PHE A 139 -12.94 -27.15 12.84
C PHE A 139 -13.55 -27.01 11.44
N ASN A 140 -12.83 -27.34 10.38
CA ASN A 140 -13.31 -27.19 8.99
C ASN A 140 -14.69 -27.82 8.72
N PRO A 141 -15.04 -29.02 9.25
CA PRO A 141 -16.36 -29.62 9.08
C PRO A 141 -17.50 -28.81 9.71
N SER A 142 -17.21 -27.90 10.64
CA SER A 142 -18.22 -27.05 11.29
C SER A 142 -18.68 -25.89 10.40
N ILE A 143 -17.97 -25.61 9.30
CA ILE A 143 -18.31 -24.55 8.36
C ILE A 143 -18.70 -25.17 7.01
N PRO A 144 -20.01 -25.29 6.70
CA PRO A 144 -20.49 -25.92 5.47
C PRO A 144 -19.90 -25.31 4.19
N ALA A 145 -19.61 -24.01 4.22
CA ALA A 145 -19.02 -23.29 3.09
C ALA A 145 -17.59 -23.75 2.77
N ILE A 146 -16.78 -24.08 3.79
CA ILE A 146 -15.39 -24.56 3.61
C ILE A 146 -15.38 -25.98 3.02
N ILE A 147 -16.39 -26.79 3.35
CA ILE A 147 -16.51 -28.15 2.81
C ILE A 147 -16.92 -28.11 1.33
N ALA A 148 -17.84 -27.20 0.99
CA ALA A 148 -18.34 -27.06 -0.37
C ALA A 148 -17.29 -26.46 -1.33
N ASP A 149 -16.48 -25.52 -0.83
CA ASP A 149 -15.39 -24.89 -1.58
C ASP A 149 -14.20 -24.62 -0.64
N PRO A 150 -13.21 -25.55 -0.57
CA PRO A 150 -12.09 -25.39 0.33
C PRO A 150 -11.21 -24.22 -0.13
N PRO A 151 -10.99 -23.19 0.72
CA PRO A 151 -10.16 -22.07 0.36
C PRO A 151 -8.70 -22.54 0.15
N ALA A 152 -8.03 -21.99 -0.85
CA ALA A 152 -6.61 -22.21 -1.02
C ALA A 152 -5.84 -21.57 0.16
N LEU A 153 -5.36 -22.42 1.09
CA LEU A 153 -4.57 -21.99 2.25
C LEU A 153 -3.11 -21.68 1.87
N TYR A 154 -2.72 -21.97 0.64
CA TYR A 154 -1.37 -21.81 0.13
C TYR A 154 -1.33 -20.78 -0.97
N VAL A 155 -0.38 -19.86 -0.87
CA VAL A 155 -0.09 -18.91 -1.93
C VAL A 155 1.00 -19.52 -2.82
N TYR A 156 0.61 -20.08 -3.96
CA TYR A 156 1.55 -20.66 -4.94
C TYR A 156 2.15 -19.57 -5.86
N GLY A 157 3.48 -19.52 -5.93
CA GLY A 157 4.24 -18.65 -6.82
C GLY A 157 5.40 -17.93 -6.11
N PRO A 158 6.32 -17.29 -6.86
CA PRO A 158 7.36 -16.45 -6.27
C PRO A 158 6.69 -15.41 -5.37
N ALA A 159 7.06 -15.34 -4.09
CA ALA A 159 6.39 -14.52 -3.08
C ALA A 159 6.30 -13.10 -3.63
N ARG A 160 5.07 -12.66 -3.92
CA ARG A 160 4.90 -11.58 -4.89
C ARG A 160 5.52 -10.26 -4.44
N ASN A 161 5.85 -10.10 -3.14
CA ASN A 161 7.04 -9.43 -2.52
C ASN A 161 6.87 -9.39 -0.97
N ILE A 162 7.85 -9.20 -0.05
CA ILE A 162 9.30 -8.82 -0.03
C ILE A 162 10.19 -9.77 -0.81
N GLU A 163 10.73 -9.30 -1.94
CA GLU A 163 11.44 -10.03 -2.99
C GLU A 163 11.84 -11.49 -2.65
N ASP A 164 10.81 -12.33 -2.63
CA ASP A 164 10.84 -13.78 -2.48
C ASP A 164 11.50 -14.40 -1.23
N MET A 165 11.70 -13.71 -0.09
CA MET A 165 12.50 -14.23 1.06
C MET A 165 13.98 -14.55 0.70
N ARG A 166 14.64 -13.60 0.04
CA ARG A 166 15.99 -13.64 -0.57
C ARG A 166 17.13 -14.24 0.29
N ASP A 167 17.49 -15.49 -0.02
CA ASP A 167 18.69 -16.27 0.34
C ASP A 167 19.11 -16.38 1.84
N ARG A 168 18.50 -17.39 2.49
CA ARG A 168 18.77 -17.97 3.83
C ARG A 168 18.13 -17.29 5.03
#